data_AF-A0A0A3XHC4-F1
#
_entry.id   AF-A0A0A3XHC4-F1
#
_cell.length_a   1.000
_cell.length_b   1.000
_cell.length_c   1.000
_cell.angle_alpha   90.00
_cell.angle_beta   90.00
_cell.angle_gamma   90.00
#
_symmetry.space_group_name_H-M   'P 1'
#
loop_
_entity.id
_entity.type
_entity.pdbx_description
1 polymer ?
#
loop_
_entity_poly.entity_id
_entity_poly.type
_entity_poly.pdbx_seq_one_letter_code
_entity_poly.pdbx_strand_id
1 'polypeptide(L)'
;MTFAEYQAASATLEQALRDATACHDAIRDTLAAELGIPARGAMGLTPDAIKFAPRYRTAKLALDRAVATSRTFHGQYAGRFKKEIRAAIDARRLAKLQS
;
A
#
# COMPACT_ATOMS: atom_id res chain seq x y z
N MET A 1 9.39 -3.56 21.88
CA MET A 1 8.40 -4.09 20.93
C MET A 1 8.36 -5.61 20.99
N THR A 2 7.23 -6.17 21.42
CA THR A 2 6.89 -7.60 21.37
C THR A 2 6.35 -7.98 19.97
N PHE A 3 6.15 -9.27 19.70
CA PHE A 3 5.55 -9.69 18.42
C PHE A 3 4.08 -9.26 18.28
N ALA A 4 3.32 -9.20 19.37
CA ALA A 4 1.96 -8.70 19.35
C ALA A 4 1.91 -7.19 19.04
N GLU A 5 2.80 -6.40 19.64
CA GLU A 5 2.96 -4.97 19.34
C GLU A 5 3.40 -4.76 17.89
N TYR A 6 4.30 -5.63 17.38
CA TYR A 6 4.68 -5.65 15.96
C TYR A 6 3.49 -5.90 15.04
N GLN A 7 2.65 -6.88 15.34
CA GLN A 7 1.47 -7.19 14.52
C GLN A 7 0.47 -6.04 14.52
N ALA A 8 0.21 -5.44 15.68
CA ALA A 8 -0.67 -4.28 15.79
C ALA A 8 -0.14 -3.10 14.96
N ALA A 9 1.15 -2.77 15.10
CA ALA A 9 1.78 -1.71 14.31
C ALA A 9 1.81 -2.02 12.80
N SER A 10 2.07 -3.27 12.42
CA SER A 10 2.00 -3.71 11.01
C SER A 10 0.61 -3.52 10.45
N ALA A 11 -0.44 -3.90 11.19
CA ALA A 11 -1.82 -3.75 10.77
C ALA A 11 -2.21 -2.28 10.58
N THR A 12 -1.76 -1.39 11.48
CA THR A 12 -1.96 0.06 11.34
C THR A 12 -1.27 0.60 10.08
N LEU A 13 -0.03 0.20 9.81
CA LEU A 13 0.70 0.63 8.62
C LEU A 13 0.09 0.07 7.32
N GLU A 14 -0.35 -1.18 7.33
CA GLU A 14 -1.08 -1.80 6.21
C GLU A 14 -2.41 -1.10 5.95
N GLN A 15 -3.12 -0.64 7.00
CA GLN A 15 -4.32 0.17 6.84
C GLN A 15 -3.99 1.54 6.23
N ALA A 16 -2.99 2.25 6.77
CA ALA A 16 -2.58 3.54 6.23
C ALA A 16 -2.12 3.45 4.77
N LEU A 17 -1.43 2.37 4.38
CA LEU A 17 -1.05 2.10 3.00
C LEU A 17 -2.27 1.85 2.10
N ARG A 18 -3.25 1.09 2.59
CA ARG A 18 -4.52 0.86 1.87
C ARG A 18 -5.28 2.16 1.64
N ASP A 19 -5.40 2.99 2.67
CA ASP A 19 -6.09 4.28 2.59
C ASP A 19 -5.38 5.25 1.63
N ALA A 20 -4.05 5.33 1.69
CA ALA A 20 -3.27 6.16 0.78
C ALA A 20 -3.36 5.66 -0.68
N THR A 21 -3.41 4.34 -0.89
CA THR A 21 -3.59 3.75 -2.23
C THR A 21 -4.97 4.09 -2.78
N ALA A 22 -6.03 3.90 -1.98
CA ALA A 22 -7.40 4.23 -2.37
C ALA A 22 -7.55 5.72 -2.69
N CYS A 23 -6.95 6.60 -1.90
CA CYS A 23 -6.95 8.04 -2.15
C CYS A 23 -6.23 8.40 -3.46
N HIS A 24 -5.05 7.81 -3.71
CA HIS A 24 -4.30 8.01 -4.95
C HIS A 24 -5.08 7.55 -6.18
N ASP A 25 -5.72 6.37 -6.11
CA ASP A 25 -6.56 5.84 -7.17
C ASP A 25 -7.80 6.72 -7.42
N ALA A 26 -8.49 7.16 -6.36
CA ALA A 26 -9.65 8.04 -6.49
C ALA A 26 -9.30 9.37 -7.15
N ILE A 27 -8.13 9.95 -6.84
CA ILE A 27 -7.66 11.20 -7.45
C ILE A 27 -7.30 10.99 -8.92
N ARG A 28 -6.64 9.87 -9.27
CA ARG A 28 -6.40 9.51 -10.67
C ARG A 28 -7.70 9.41 -11.46
N ASP A 29 -8.69 8.70 -10.92
CA ASP A 29 -9.95 8.44 -11.60
C ASP A 29 -10.79 9.72 -11.72
N THR A 30 -10.77 10.58 -10.71
CA THR A 30 -11.38 11.91 -10.76
C THR A 30 -10.76 12.77 -11.86
N LEU A 31 -9.43 12.86 -11.92
CA LEU A 31 -8.71 13.64 -12.94
C LEU A 31 -8.94 13.09 -14.36
N ALA A 32 -9.05 11.78 -14.49
CA ALA A 32 -9.38 11.13 -15.76
C ALA A 32 -10.75 11.57 -16.27
N ALA A 33 -11.75 11.58 -15.39
CA ALA A 33 -13.10 12.05 -15.70
C ALA A 33 -13.13 13.55 -16.04
N GLU A 34 -12.43 14.39 -15.27
CA GLU A 34 -12.31 15.84 -15.51
C GLU A 34 -11.69 16.15 -16.89
N LEU A 35 -10.71 15.36 -17.33
CA LEU A 35 -9.98 15.56 -18.58
C LEU A 35 -10.60 14.81 -19.78
N GLY A 36 -11.62 13.97 -19.57
CA GLY A 36 -12.20 13.14 -20.62
C GLY A 36 -11.23 12.11 -21.22
N ILE A 37 -10.23 11.67 -20.44
CA ILE A 37 -9.21 10.69 -20.85
C ILE A 37 -9.31 9.42 -19.99
N PRO A 38 -8.83 8.26 -20.47
CA PRO A 38 -8.82 7.07 -19.63
C PRO A 38 -7.88 7.23 -18.42
N ALA A 39 -8.27 6.70 -17.26
CA ALA A 39 -7.45 6.75 -16.04
C ALA A 39 -6.13 5.98 -16.15
N ARG A 40 -6.08 5.00 -17.05
CA ARG A 40 -4.90 4.20 -17.38
C ARG A 40 -4.69 4.19 -18.89
N GLY A 41 -3.49 4.55 -19.33
CA GLY A 41 -3.05 4.48 -20.71
C GLY A 41 -2.47 3.11 -21.08
N ALA A 42 -1.70 3.08 -22.17
CA ALA A 42 -1.05 1.88 -22.67
C ALA A 42 -0.22 1.20 -21.57
N MET A 43 -0.34 -0.13 -21.48
CA MET A 43 0.31 -0.98 -20.45
C MET A 43 -0.08 -0.65 -19.00
N GLY A 44 -1.22 0.00 -18.77
CA GLY A 44 -1.70 0.30 -17.42
C GLY A 44 -1.01 1.50 -16.76
N LEU A 45 -0.18 2.25 -17.49
CA LEU A 45 0.49 3.45 -16.99
C LEU A 45 -0.49 4.61 -16.84
N THR A 46 -0.39 5.41 -15.79
CA THR A 46 -1.17 6.65 -15.68
C THR A 46 -0.77 7.62 -16.81
N PRO A 47 -1.72 8.24 -17.54
CA PRO A 47 -1.41 9.26 -18.54
C PRO A 47 -0.66 10.47 -17.97
N ASP A 48 0.18 11.09 -18.80
CA ASP A 48 1.03 12.20 -18.36
C ASP A 48 0.22 13.45 -17.96
N ALA A 49 -0.89 13.73 -18.64
CA ALA A 49 -1.82 14.81 -18.27
C ALA A 49 -2.32 14.68 -16.82
N ILE A 50 -2.53 13.44 -16.34
CA ILE A 50 -2.90 13.17 -14.94
C ILE A 50 -1.69 13.29 -14.02
N LYS A 51 -0.54 12.72 -14.41
CA LYS A 51 0.70 12.76 -13.60
C LYS A 51 1.20 14.17 -13.31
N PHE A 52 1.00 15.09 -14.25
CA PHE A 52 1.43 16.48 -14.12
C PHE A 52 0.46 17.33 -13.26
N ALA A 53 -0.74 16.83 -12.98
CA ALA A 53 -1.68 17.53 -12.12
C ALA A 53 -1.15 17.63 -10.68
N PRO A 54 -1.19 18.82 -10.04
CA PRO A 54 -0.73 18.99 -8.65
C PRO A 54 -1.41 18.05 -7.66
N ARG A 55 -2.72 17.82 -7.83
CA ARG A 55 -3.54 16.93 -6.98
C ARG A 55 -3.02 15.49 -7.00
N TYR A 56 -2.70 14.98 -8.20
CA TYR A 56 -2.12 13.66 -8.37
C TYR A 56 -0.74 13.55 -7.71
N ARG A 57 0.12 14.56 -7.92
CA ARG A 57 1.47 14.58 -7.32
C ARG A 57 1.41 14.56 -5.79
N THR A 58 0.53 15.36 -5.20
CA THR A 58 0.34 15.37 -3.73
C THR A 58 -0.13 14.01 -3.22
N ALA A 59 -1.12 13.39 -3.88
CA ALA A 59 -1.59 12.06 -3.53
C ALA A 59 -0.51 10.98 -3.68
N LYS A 60 0.26 11.06 -4.76
CA LYS A 60 1.37 10.14 -5.04
C LYS A 60 2.47 10.26 -3.98
N LEU A 61 2.83 11.47 -3.57
CA LEU A 61 3.77 11.70 -2.48
C LEU A 61 3.27 11.11 -1.14
N ALA A 62 1.97 11.22 -0.85
CA ALA A 62 1.39 10.60 0.35
C ALA A 62 1.48 9.07 0.31
N LEU A 63 1.14 8.47 -0.84
CA LEU A 63 1.30 7.03 -1.06
C LEU A 63 2.76 6.60 -0.94
N ASP A 64 3.69 7.32 -1.55
CA ASP A 64 5.13 6.99 -1.51
C ASP A 64 5.68 7.05 -0.08
N ARG A 65 5.24 8.02 0.72
CA ARG A 65 5.58 8.09 2.16
C ARG A 65 5.03 6.91 2.93
N ALA A 66 3.78 6.50 2.69
CA ALA A 66 3.18 5.34 3.35
C ALA A 66 3.93 4.04 3.00
N VAL A 67 4.27 3.85 1.72
CA VAL A 67 5.09 2.73 1.23
C VAL A 67 6.46 2.72 1.89
N ALA A 68 7.16 3.87 1.90
CA ALA A 68 8.49 3.98 2.49
C ALA A 68 8.47 3.68 3.99
N THR A 69 7.44 4.15 4.69
CA THR A 69 7.25 3.92 6.13
C THR A 69 7.02 2.43 6.40
N SER A 70 6.09 1.81 5.66
CA SER A 70 5.81 0.37 5.78
C SER A 70 7.06 -0.47 5.52
N ARG A 71 7.78 -0.20 4.42
CA ARG A 71 8.99 -0.94 4.05
C ARG A 71 10.09 -0.80 5.10
N THR A 72 10.28 0.41 5.61
CA THR A 72 11.29 0.69 6.65
C THR A 72 10.96 -0.04 7.94
N PHE A 73 9.70 0.04 8.39
CA PHE A 73 9.23 -0.67 9.57
C PHE A 73 9.43 -2.18 9.43
N HIS A 74 8.95 -2.79 8.35
CA HIS A 74 9.12 -4.22 8.13
C HIS A 74 10.60 -4.61 8.01
N GLY A 75 11.43 -3.79 7.36
CA GLY A 75 12.87 -4.03 7.25
C GLY A 75 13.58 -4.09 8.62
N GLN A 76 13.21 -3.24 9.56
CA GLN A 76 13.78 -3.22 10.91
C GLN A 76 13.47 -4.49 11.72
N TYR A 77 12.28 -5.06 11.52
CA TYR A 77 11.76 -6.14 12.37
C TYR A 77 11.70 -7.51 11.69
N ALA A 78 11.90 -7.59 10.38
CA ALA A 78 11.87 -8.85 9.62
C ALA A 78 12.90 -9.87 10.12
N GLY A 79 14.09 -9.42 10.52
CA GLY A 79 15.11 -10.29 11.13
C GLY A 79 14.75 -10.72 12.54
N ARG A 80 14.20 -9.80 13.35
CA ARG A 80 13.87 -10.01 14.76
C ARG A 80 12.74 -11.01 14.95
N PHE A 81 11.70 -10.96 14.13
CA PHE A 81 10.50 -11.80 14.26
C PHE A 81 10.36 -12.83 13.12
N LYS A 82 11.47 -13.21 12.49
CA LYS A 82 11.45 -14.09 11.30
C LYS A 82 10.69 -15.39 11.54
N LYS A 83 10.90 -16.03 12.70
CA LYS A 83 10.28 -17.33 13.04
C LYS A 83 8.78 -17.17 13.25
N GLU A 84 8.38 -16.13 13.96
CA GLU A 84 7.01 -15.81 14.31
C GLU A 84 6.20 -15.37 13.09
N ILE A 85 6.80 -14.55 12.21
CA ILE A 85 6.22 -14.20 10.90
C ILE A 85 5.99 -15.47 10.07
N ARG A 86 6.97 -16.38 10.04
CA ARG A 86 6.82 -17.63 9.27
C ARG A 86 5.71 -18.51 9.83
N ALA A 87 5.68 -18.70 11.15
CA ALA A 87 4.62 -19.45 11.83
C ALA A 87 3.23 -18.84 11.55
N ALA A 88 3.10 -17.52 11.57
CA ALA A 88 1.85 -16.84 11.24
C ALA A 88 1.41 -17.05 9.77
N ILE A 89 2.36 -17.05 8.82
CA ILE A 89 2.07 -17.33 7.42
C ILE A 89 1.61 -18.77 7.22
N ASP A 90 2.31 -19.74 7.82
CA ASP A 90 1.99 -21.16 7.68
C ASP A 90 0.63 -21.48 8.34
N ALA A 91 0.32 -20.88 9.50
CA ALA A 91 -1.00 -20.98 10.14
C ALA A 91 -2.13 -20.46 9.23
N ARG A 92 -1.94 -19.31 8.57
CA ARG A 92 -2.93 -18.76 7.62
C ARG A 92 -3.14 -19.67 6.41
N ARG A 93 -2.07 -20.30 5.91
CA ARG A 93 -2.15 -21.24 4.78
C ARG A 93 -2.92 -22.51 5.15
N LEU A 94 -2.64 -23.07 6.33
CA LEU A 94 -3.36 -24.23 6.85
C LEU A 94 -4.85 -23.92 7.04
N ALA A 95 -5.18 -22.78 7.63
CA ALA A 95 -6.57 -22.35 7.79
C ALA A 95 -7.31 -22.25 6.46
N LYS A 96 -6.65 -21.72 5.41
CA LYS A 96 -7.22 -21.62 4.06
C LYS A 96 -7.40 -22.97 3.36
N LEU A 97 -6.63 -23.99 3.73
CA LEU A 97 -6.76 -25.35 3.18
C LEU A 97 -7.85 -26.16 3.88
N GLN A 98 -8.22 -25.78 5.10
CA GLN A 98 -9.27 -26.42 5.89
C GLN A 98 -10.65 -25.77 5.70
N SER A 99 -10.72 -24.63 5.02
CA SER A 99 -11.94 -23.91 4.62
C SER A 99 -12.33 -24.25 3.19
#